data_AF-A0A6B2G0Z7-F1
#
_entry.id   AF-A0A6B2G0Z7-F1
#
_cell.length_a   1.000
_cell.length_b   1.000
_cell.length_c   1.000
_cell.angle_alpha   90.00
_cell.angle_beta   90.00
_cell.angle_gamma   90.00
#
_symmetry.space_group_name_H-M   'P 1'
#
loop_
_entity.id
_entity.type
_entity.pdbx_description
1 polymer ?
#
loop_
_entity_poly.entity_id
_entity_poly.type
_entity_poly.pdbx_seq_one_letter_code
_entity_poly.pdbx_strand_id
1 'polypeptide(L)'
;MNLRSIKSSEDTSDLYYRFYQPWTLIKLLSMFRLYNFNESFLNNSLRNICEKVILLLEKPHGSNKPHHLNMKFAILFEFISMCLKTSSSHYIRKVVTILTEPFERDEPNLKGLALSCIGKILKSEHTCDILPNFCMKIINILKNEKSIHVRRIAFNICYSICDQLTVEEIVPEMIDFVACCPFLEQQDPALKITLLAEKFLVSSNWYVDSIVKLLMTCG
;
A
#
# COMPACT_ATOMS: atom_id res chain seq x y z
N MET A 1 21.05 35.01 17.59
CA MET A 1 19.61 34.98 17.23
C MET A 1 18.94 33.93 18.10
N ASN A 2 18.11 34.37 19.05
CA ASN A 2 17.55 33.57 20.13
C ASN A 2 16.35 32.75 19.63
N LEU A 3 16.40 31.41 19.71
CA LEU A 3 15.34 30.46 19.35
C LEU A 3 14.10 30.51 20.28
N ARG A 4 13.93 31.57 21.09
CA ARG A 4 12.85 31.72 22.07
C ARG A 4 11.74 32.69 21.64
N SER A 5 11.82 33.32 20.46
CA SER A 5 10.80 34.26 20.00
C SER A 5 9.72 33.67 19.08
N ILE A 6 9.69 32.35 18.83
CA ILE A 6 8.62 31.69 18.05
C ILE A 6 7.51 31.20 19.00
N LYS A 7 7.03 32.09 19.87
CA LYS A 7 5.83 31.88 20.68
C LYS A 7 5.09 33.21 20.80
N SER A 8 4.48 33.66 19.71
CA SER A 8 3.38 34.65 19.76
C SER A 8 2.74 34.89 18.38
N SER A 9 2.50 33.83 17.60
CA SER A 9 1.45 33.86 16.60
C SER A 9 0.93 32.43 16.43
N GLU A 10 -0.24 32.16 17.01
CA GLU A 10 -1.08 31.06 16.53
C GLU A 10 -1.58 31.47 15.13
N ASP A 11 -0.68 31.42 14.15
CA ASP A 11 -0.99 31.68 12.75
C ASP A 11 -1.84 30.51 12.25
N THR A 12 -3.15 30.67 12.46
CA THR A 12 -4.19 29.79 11.88
C THR A 12 -4.10 29.71 10.35
N SER A 13 -3.33 30.60 9.70
CA SER A 13 -2.99 30.55 8.28
C SER A 13 -2.13 29.35 7.88
N ASP A 14 -1.34 28.79 8.81
CA ASP A 14 -0.37 27.70 8.52
C ASP A 14 -0.94 26.30 8.80
N LEU A 15 -2.18 26.24 9.31
CA LEU A 15 -2.88 25.01 9.62
C LEU A 15 -3.73 24.54 8.44
N TYR A 16 -3.20 23.59 7.66
CA TYR A 16 -3.97 22.91 6.63
C TYR A 16 -4.68 21.70 7.25
N TYR A 17 -6.00 21.80 7.44
CA TYR A 17 -6.84 20.76 8.06
C TYR A 17 -6.27 20.19 9.37
N ARG A 18 -5.82 21.07 10.29
CA ARG A 18 -5.20 20.70 11.60
C ARG A 18 -3.79 20.09 11.51
N PHE A 19 -3.15 20.13 10.35
CA PHE A 19 -1.72 19.83 10.20
C PHE A 19 -0.94 21.10 9.94
N TYR A 20 0.20 21.26 10.63
CA TYR A 20 1.11 22.38 10.39
C TYR A 20 1.99 22.09 9.18
N GLN A 21 1.91 22.92 8.14
CA GLN A 21 2.73 22.86 6.92
C GLN A 21 2.96 21.43 6.35
N PRO A 22 1.89 20.63 6.13
CA PRO A 22 2.03 19.20 5.82
C PRO A 22 2.72 18.92 4.48
N TRP A 23 2.60 19.83 3.51
CA TRP A 23 3.29 19.70 2.22
C TRP A 23 4.81 19.84 2.34
N THR A 24 5.28 20.68 3.25
CA THR A 24 6.70 20.82 3.56
C THR A 24 7.22 19.54 4.19
N LEU A 25 6.47 18.94 5.12
CA LEU A 25 6.81 17.65 5.72
C LEU A 25 6.90 16.54 4.65
N ILE A 26 5.92 16.44 3.76
CA ILE A 26 5.92 15.46 2.66
C ILE A 26 7.14 15.64 1.77
N LYS A 27 7.44 16.87 1.34
CA LYS A 27 8.63 17.16 0.52
C LYS A 27 9.93 16.79 1.24
N LEU A 28 10.02 17.06 2.54
CA LEU A 28 11.18 16.74 3.37
C LEU A 28 11.36 15.22 3.52
N LEU A 29 10.29 14.46 3.74
CA LEU A 29 10.31 12.99 3.71
C LEU A 29 10.74 12.45 2.34
N SER A 30 10.30 13.10 1.26
CA SER A 30 10.70 12.76 -0.10
C SER A 30 12.19 12.97 -0.33
N MET A 31 12.73 14.08 0.15
CA MET A 31 14.18 14.36 0.08
C MET A 31 14.95 13.29 0.86
N PHE A 32 14.49 12.90 2.05
CA PHE A 32 15.15 11.85 2.82
C PHE A 32 15.15 10.47 2.14
N ARG A 33 14.24 10.22 1.20
CA ARG A 33 14.28 9.02 0.36
C ARG A 33 15.46 9.01 -0.62
N LEU A 34 15.93 10.17 -1.05
CA LEU A 34 16.97 10.30 -2.08
C LEU A 34 18.39 10.22 -1.51
N TYR A 35 18.57 10.46 -0.21
CA TYR A 35 19.88 10.54 0.42
C TYR A 35 20.14 9.34 1.34
N ASN A 36 21.25 8.64 1.11
CA ASN A 36 21.80 7.69 2.08
C ASN A 36 22.61 8.48 3.11
N PHE A 37 22.02 8.74 4.28
CA PHE A 37 22.68 9.47 5.35
C PHE A 37 23.72 8.59 6.04
N ASN A 38 24.97 8.68 5.57
CA ASN A 38 26.10 7.98 6.17
C ASN A 38 26.59 8.63 7.48
N GLU A 39 26.14 9.85 7.79
CA GLU A 39 26.55 10.59 8.99
C GLU A 39 25.66 10.28 10.21
N SER A 40 26.29 9.96 11.33
CA SER A 40 25.64 9.58 12.59
C SER A 40 24.72 10.65 13.18
N PHE A 41 25.05 11.95 13.01
CA PHE A 41 24.24 13.05 13.53
C PHE A 41 22.91 13.21 12.77
N LEU A 42 22.94 13.06 11.45
CA LEU A 42 21.74 13.10 10.61
C LEU A 42 20.81 11.93 10.95
N ASN A 43 21.36 10.76 11.29
CA ASN A 43 20.57 9.60 11.72
C ASN A 43 19.80 9.83 13.03
N ASN A 44 20.36 10.54 14.01
CA ASN A 44 19.63 10.88 15.25
C ASN A 44 18.51 11.88 15.00
N SER A 45 18.75 12.89 14.15
CA SER A 45 17.73 13.87 13.78
C SER A 45 16.59 13.22 12.99
N LEU A 46 16.92 12.34 12.04
CA LEU A 46 15.95 11.54 11.28
C LEU A 46 15.12 10.65 12.17
N ARG A 47 15.75 9.95 13.12
CA ARG A 47 15.05 9.13 14.12
C ARG A 47 14.02 9.95 14.90
N ASN A 48 14.42 11.13 15.40
CA ASN A 48 13.51 12.03 16.11
C ASN A 48 12.34 12.50 15.22
N ILE A 49 12.59 12.75 13.93
CA ILE A 49 11.53 13.11 12.98
C ILE A 49 10.58 11.93 12.77
N CYS A 50 11.11 10.71 12.53
CA CYS A 50 10.31 9.51 12.35
C CYS A 50 9.43 9.23 13.58
N GLU A 51 9.97 9.34 14.78
CA GLU A 51 9.21 9.15 16.03
C GLU A 51 8.10 10.20 16.16
N LYS A 52 8.37 11.48 15.84
CA LYS A 52 7.34 12.53 15.83
C LYS A 52 6.26 12.31 14.77
N VAL A 53 6.62 11.84 13.57
CA VAL A 53 5.66 11.53 12.51
C VAL A 53 4.77 10.36 12.92
N ILE A 54 5.33 9.32 13.53
CA ILE A 54 4.55 8.19 14.05
C ILE A 54 3.57 8.67 15.12
N LEU A 55 4.03 9.46 16.08
CA LEU A 55 3.15 10.05 17.10
C LEU A 55 2.03 10.91 16.49
N LEU A 56 2.30 11.60 15.38
CA LEU A 56 1.30 12.38 14.65
C LEU A 56 0.28 11.49 13.94
N LEU A 57 0.71 10.35 13.40
CA LEU A 57 -0.13 9.38 12.70
C LEU A 57 -0.98 8.53 13.66
N GLU A 58 -0.44 8.17 14.82
CA GLU A 58 -1.11 7.39 15.87
C GLU A 58 -2.18 8.18 16.62
N LYS A 59 -2.13 9.52 16.57
CA LYS A 59 -3.17 10.35 17.19
C LYS A 59 -4.54 9.95 16.63
N PRO A 60 -5.57 9.80 17.51
CA PRO A 60 -6.93 9.53 17.06
C PRO A 60 -7.37 10.63 16.11
N HIS A 61 -8.22 10.30 15.14
CA HIS A 61 -8.62 11.21 14.09
C HIS A 61 -9.03 12.56 14.68
N GLY A 62 -8.20 13.58 14.45
CA GLY A 62 -8.51 14.93 14.89
C GLY A 62 -9.80 15.43 14.25
N SER A 63 -10.22 14.85 13.13
CA SER A 63 -11.47 15.12 12.44
C SER A 63 -11.79 13.99 11.47
N ASN A 64 -13.05 13.54 11.40
CA ASN A 64 -13.51 12.58 10.38
C ASN A 64 -13.81 13.26 9.03
N LYS A 65 -13.42 14.53 8.84
CA LYS A 65 -13.57 15.20 7.55
C LYS A 65 -12.61 14.59 6.51
N PRO A 66 -13.06 14.35 5.26
CA PRO A 66 -12.28 13.66 4.24
C PRO A 66 -10.93 14.34 3.99
N HIS A 67 -10.87 15.66 3.97
CA HIS A 67 -9.62 16.39 3.74
C HIS A 67 -8.57 16.21 4.84
N HIS A 68 -8.99 16.13 6.11
CA HIS A 68 -8.07 15.85 7.22
C HIS A 68 -7.46 14.45 7.07
N LEU A 69 -8.29 13.49 6.70
CA LEU A 69 -7.90 12.10 6.53
C LEU A 69 -6.99 11.91 5.31
N ASN A 70 -7.31 12.55 4.19
CA ASN A 70 -6.46 12.57 3.01
C ASN A 70 -5.09 13.14 3.34
N MET A 71 -5.02 14.14 4.21
CA MET A 71 -3.74 14.69 4.65
C MET A 71 -2.98 13.75 5.59
N LYS A 72 -3.66 13.09 6.53
CA LYS A 72 -3.07 12.02 7.37
C LYS A 72 -2.48 10.92 6.50
N PHE A 73 -3.24 10.43 5.51
CA PHE A 73 -2.81 9.34 4.64
C PHE A 73 -1.73 9.77 3.63
N ALA A 74 -1.74 11.01 3.15
CA ALA A 74 -0.66 11.53 2.31
C ALA A 74 0.68 11.53 3.06
N ILE A 75 0.68 11.95 4.32
CA ILE A 75 1.88 11.88 5.19
C ILE A 75 2.28 10.42 5.43
N LEU A 76 1.31 9.54 5.73
CA LEU A 76 1.56 8.11 5.95
C LEU A 76 2.22 7.44 4.73
N PHE A 77 1.68 7.62 3.53
CA PHE A 77 2.18 6.99 2.31
C PHE A 77 3.60 7.45 1.97
N GLU A 78 3.88 8.75 2.16
CA GLU A 78 5.22 9.28 1.92
C GLU A 78 6.22 8.78 2.97
N PHE A 79 5.80 8.72 4.24
CA PHE A 79 6.59 8.18 5.33
C PHE A 79 6.96 6.72 5.12
N ILE A 80 5.99 5.86 4.77
CA ILE A 80 6.23 4.45 4.45
C ILE A 80 7.22 4.33 3.29
N SER A 81 7.01 5.10 2.23
CA SER A 81 7.86 5.06 1.04
C SER A 81 9.30 5.50 1.33
N MET A 82 9.50 6.43 2.27
CA MET A 82 10.83 6.75 2.80
C MET A 82 11.40 5.58 3.62
N CYS A 83 10.65 5.02 4.58
CA CYS A 83 11.09 3.90 5.42
C CYS A 83 11.50 2.66 4.61
N LEU A 84 10.79 2.38 3.50
CA LEU A 84 11.11 1.27 2.60
C LEU A 84 12.47 1.46 1.92
N LYS A 85 12.87 2.70 1.63
CA LYS A 85 14.13 3.00 0.97
C LYS A 85 15.33 3.01 1.93
N THR A 86 15.10 3.44 3.17
CA THR A 86 16.11 3.44 4.25
C THR A 86 16.15 2.12 5.03
N SER A 87 15.52 1.05 4.52
CA SER A 87 15.41 -0.28 5.14
C SER A 87 15.01 -0.27 6.62
N SER A 88 14.18 0.69 7.03
CA SER A 88 13.81 0.91 8.42
C SER A 88 12.53 0.14 8.79
N SER A 89 12.60 -1.20 8.80
CA SER A 89 11.46 -2.11 8.95
C SER A 89 10.68 -1.93 10.26
N HIS A 90 11.34 -1.52 11.34
CA HIS A 90 10.70 -1.24 12.64
C HIS A 90 9.62 -0.16 12.56
N TYR A 91 9.83 0.92 11.79
CA TYR A 91 8.84 1.99 11.65
C TYR A 91 7.63 1.56 10.83
N ILE A 92 7.85 0.75 9.79
CA ILE A 92 6.78 0.18 8.98
C ILE A 92 5.84 -0.65 9.86
N ARG A 93 6.38 -1.50 10.73
CA ARG A 93 5.59 -2.31 11.67
C ARG A 93 4.67 -1.48 12.57
N LYS A 94 5.12 -0.30 13.01
CA LYS A 94 4.31 0.61 13.84
C LYS A 94 3.14 1.23 13.08
N VAL A 95 3.33 1.58 11.82
CA VAL A 95 2.32 2.29 11.02
C VAL A 95 1.46 1.38 10.14
N VAL A 96 1.77 0.07 10.10
CA VAL A 96 1.04 -0.94 9.33
C VAL A 96 -0.43 -1.06 9.76
N THR A 97 -0.72 -0.92 11.05
CA THR A 97 -2.11 -0.93 11.56
C THR A 97 -2.91 0.24 10.95
N ILE A 98 -2.30 1.43 10.92
CA ILE A 98 -2.87 2.65 10.34
C ILE A 98 -3.07 2.50 8.82
N LEU A 99 -2.17 1.79 8.14
CA LEU A 99 -2.28 1.51 6.70
C LEU A 99 -3.49 0.65 6.33
N THR A 100 -4.13 -0.02 7.30
CA THR A 100 -5.34 -0.81 7.06
C THR A 100 -6.64 -0.01 7.24
N GLU A 101 -6.61 1.15 7.91
CA GLU A 101 -7.76 2.05 8.08
C GLU A 101 -8.45 2.44 6.74
N PRO A 102 -7.72 2.69 5.63
CA PRO A 102 -8.35 3.01 4.34
C PRO A 102 -9.30 1.95 3.79
N PHE A 103 -9.12 0.66 4.14
CA PHE A 103 -9.96 -0.42 3.59
C PHE A 103 -11.36 -0.47 4.18
N GLU A 104 -11.55 0.08 5.38
CA GLU A 104 -12.85 0.13 6.06
C GLU A 104 -13.74 1.25 5.51
N ARG A 105 -13.24 2.06 4.57
CA ARG A 105 -13.90 3.26 4.07
C ARG A 105 -14.33 3.07 2.63
N ASP A 106 -15.48 3.62 2.26
CA ASP A 106 -15.97 3.59 0.88
C ASP A 106 -15.30 4.67 -0.02
N GLU A 107 -13.96 4.75 0.02
CA GLU A 107 -13.19 5.67 -0.81
C GLU A 107 -12.17 4.91 -1.68
N PRO A 108 -12.48 4.64 -2.97
CA PRO A 108 -11.66 3.77 -3.81
C PRO A 108 -10.25 4.31 -4.06
N ASN A 109 -10.09 5.64 -4.07
CA ASN A 109 -8.79 6.28 -4.25
C ASN A 109 -7.85 5.98 -3.08
N LEU A 110 -8.32 6.12 -1.85
CA LEU A 110 -7.54 5.80 -0.65
C LEU A 110 -7.22 4.30 -0.59
N LYS A 111 -8.19 3.43 -0.87
CA LYS A 111 -7.96 1.98 -0.95
C LYS A 111 -6.88 1.64 -1.98
N GLY A 112 -6.95 2.21 -3.18
CA GLY A 112 -5.98 1.97 -4.24
C GLY A 112 -4.56 2.44 -3.88
N LEU A 113 -4.43 3.60 -3.22
CA LEU A 113 -3.15 4.11 -2.73
C LEU A 113 -2.57 3.26 -1.59
N ALA A 114 -3.40 2.87 -0.63
CA ALA A 114 -3.00 2.00 0.47
C ALA A 114 -2.52 0.64 -0.05
N LEU A 115 -3.28 0.07 -0.99
CA LEU A 115 -2.96 -1.20 -1.64
C LEU A 115 -1.65 -1.11 -2.43
N SER A 116 -1.43 -0.03 -3.18
CA SER A 116 -0.17 0.22 -3.89
C SER A 116 1.02 0.33 -2.92
N CYS A 117 0.83 0.95 -1.76
CA CYS A 117 1.86 1.00 -0.72
C CYS A 117 2.14 -0.38 -0.14
N ILE A 118 1.11 -1.17 0.15
CA ILE A 118 1.26 -2.56 0.60
C ILE A 118 2.03 -3.37 -0.44
N GLY A 119 1.69 -3.28 -1.72
CA GLY A 119 2.43 -3.96 -2.79
C GLY A 119 3.93 -3.64 -2.82
N LYS A 120 4.33 -2.43 -2.43
CA LYS A 120 5.76 -2.06 -2.26
C LYS A 120 6.37 -2.68 -1.00
N ILE A 121 5.60 -2.74 0.10
CA ILE A 121 6.03 -3.40 1.34
C ILE A 121 6.25 -4.89 1.11
N LEU A 122 5.33 -5.59 0.43
CA LEU A 122 5.44 -7.05 0.22
C LEU A 122 6.63 -7.44 -0.68
N LYS A 123 7.10 -6.52 -1.53
CA LYS A 123 8.33 -6.70 -2.32
C LYS A 123 9.62 -6.47 -1.53
N SER A 124 9.52 -5.95 -0.29
CA SER A 124 10.66 -5.72 0.59
C SER A 124 10.94 -6.95 1.44
N GLU A 125 12.19 -7.40 1.49
CA GLU A 125 12.63 -8.61 2.19
C GLU A 125 12.43 -8.54 3.72
N HIS A 126 12.30 -7.34 4.29
CA HIS A 126 12.31 -7.14 5.74
C HIS A 126 10.93 -7.25 6.42
N THR A 127 9.89 -7.62 5.69
CA THR A 127 8.48 -7.60 6.17
C THR A 127 7.71 -8.91 5.97
N CYS A 128 8.41 -10.04 5.92
CA CYS A 128 7.80 -11.37 5.74
C CYS A 128 6.73 -11.71 6.80
N ASP A 129 6.91 -11.31 8.06
CA ASP A 129 5.98 -11.67 9.14
C ASP A 129 4.57 -11.08 8.99
N ILE A 130 4.43 -9.99 8.22
CA ILE A 130 3.16 -9.28 8.03
C ILE A 130 2.44 -9.75 6.76
N LEU A 131 3.16 -10.47 5.89
CA LEU A 131 2.70 -10.93 4.58
C LEU A 131 1.38 -11.72 4.67
N PRO A 132 1.22 -12.74 5.54
CA PRO A 132 0.00 -13.57 5.53
C PRO A 132 -1.27 -12.76 5.83
N ASN A 133 -1.18 -11.81 6.76
CA ASN A 133 -2.30 -10.95 7.15
C ASN A 133 -2.75 -10.05 5.98
N PHE A 134 -1.80 -9.57 5.19
CA PHE A 134 -2.11 -8.78 4.01
C PHE A 134 -2.61 -9.64 2.85
N CYS A 135 -2.07 -10.85 2.64
CA CYS A 135 -2.52 -11.76 1.58
C CYS A 135 -4.03 -12.00 1.66
N MET A 136 -4.54 -12.39 2.84
CA MET A 136 -5.98 -12.61 3.04
C MET A 136 -6.82 -11.35 2.76
N LYS A 137 -6.34 -10.19 3.20
CA LYS A 137 -7.02 -8.91 2.93
C LYS A 137 -7.03 -8.55 1.44
N ILE A 138 -5.91 -8.75 0.74
CA ILE A 138 -5.78 -8.44 -0.70
C ILE A 138 -6.68 -9.35 -1.52
N ILE A 139 -6.72 -10.66 -1.19
CA ILE A 139 -7.64 -11.61 -1.82
C ILE A 139 -9.08 -11.14 -1.61
N ASN A 140 -9.47 -10.78 -0.38
CA ASN A 140 -10.81 -10.27 -0.10
C ASN A 140 -11.16 -9.00 -0.91
N ILE A 141 -10.19 -8.09 -1.10
CA ILE A 141 -10.36 -6.90 -1.95
C ILE A 141 -10.54 -7.29 -3.42
N LEU A 142 -9.78 -8.28 -3.92
CA LEU A 142 -9.93 -8.78 -5.28
C LEU A 142 -11.34 -9.37 -5.53
N LYS A 143 -11.92 -10.05 -4.53
CA LYS A 143 -13.28 -10.63 -4.62
C LYS A 143 -14.38 -9.57 -4.56
N ASN A 144 -14.33 -8.72 -3.52
CA ASN A 144 -15.51 -7.96 -3.07
C ASN A 144 -15.49 -6.47 -3.42
N GLU A 145 -14.36 -5.92 -3.86
CA GLU A 145 -14.27 -4.49 -4.15
C GLU A 145 -15.05 -4.12 -5.42
N LYS A 146 -15.80 -3.01 -5.39
CA LYS A 146 -16.63 -2.59 -6.53
C LYS A 146 -15.81 -1.94 -7.64
N SER A 147 -14.72 -1.26 -7.28
CA SER A 147 -13.90 -0.51 -8.22
C SER A 147 -12.96 -1.44 -9.00
N ILE A 148 -13.15 -1.51 -10.33
CA ILE A 148 -12.28 -2.28 -11.23
C ILE A 148 -10.82 -1.88 -11.11
N HIS A 149 -10.54 -0.59 -10.91
CA HIS A 149 -9.18 -0.08 -10.73
C HIS A 149 -8.51 -0.65 -9.47
N VAL A 150 -9.23 -0.65 -8.34
CA VAL A 150 -8.68 -1.20 -7.08
C VAL A 150 -8.49 -2.71 -7.18
N ARG A 151 -9.45 -3.44 -7.77
CA ARG A 151 -9.30 -4.87 -8.05
C ARG A 151 -8.10 -5.16 -8.94
N ARG A 152 -7.84 -4.33 -9.97
CA ARG A 152 -6.66 -4.48 -10.86
C ARG A 152 -5.34 -4.31 -10.10
N ILE A 153 -5.27 -3.39 -9.14
CA ILE A 153 -4.09 -3.27 -8.27
C ILE A 153 -3.96 -4.52 -7.39
N ALA A 154 -5.06 -5.01 -6.79
CA ALA A 154 -5.06 -6.23 -5.98
C ALA A 154 -4.56 -7.44 -6.79
N PHE A 155 -5.07 -7.60 -8.01
CA PHE A 155 -4.66 -8.62 -8.97
C PHE A 155 -3.15 -8.61 -9.23
N ASN A 156 -2.58 -7.43 -9.51
CA ASN A 156 -1.14 -7.31 -9.76
C ASN A 156 -0.30 -7.65 -8.53
N ILE A 157 -0.80 -7.36 -7.33
CA ILE A 157 -0.12 -7.74 -6.09
C ILE A 157 -0.22 -9.24 -5.86
N CYS A 158 -1.42 -9.83 -6.00
CA CYS A 158 -1.64 -11.28 -5.95
C CYS A 158 -0.69 -12.02 -6.90
N TYR A 159 -0.54 -11.55 -8.14
CA TYR A 159 0.42 -12.09 -9.09
C TYR A 159 1.87 -12.07 -8.57
N SER A 160 2.27 -10.99 -7.88
CA SER A 160 3.64 -10.85 -7.37
C SER A 160 3.95 -11.65 -6.11
N ILE A 161 2.94 -11.95 -5.29
CA ILE A 161 3.11 -12.66 -4.00
C ILE A 161 2.69 -14.12 -4.06
N CYS A 162 2.15 -14.57 -5.20
CA CYS A 162 1.66 -15.92 -5.37
C CYS A 162 2.80 -16.93 -5.19
N ASP A 163 2.58 -17.91 -4.32
CA ASP A 163 3.42 -19.07 -4.08
C ASP A 163 2.64 -20.37 -4.32
N GLN A 164 3.35 -21.50 -4.35
CA GLN A 164 2.79 -22.84 -4.62
C GLN A 164 1.65 -23.23 -3.67
N LEU A 165 1.66 -22.73 -2.43
CA LEU A 165 0.60 -23.00 -1.44
C LEU A 165 -0.65 -22.14 -1.64
N THR A 166 -0.51 -20.99 -2.31
CA THR A 166 -1.60 -19.99 -2.45
C THR A 166 -2.21 -19.97 -3.83
N VAL A 167 -1.54 -20.55 -4.83
CA VAL A 167 -1.94 -20.46 -6.24
C VAL A 167 -3.32 -21.06 -6.50
N GLU A 168 -3.66 -22.17 -5.83
CA GLU A 168 -4.97 -22.81 -5.98
C GLU A 168 -6.12 -21.95 -5.45
N GLU A 169 -5.86 -21.10 -4.45
CA GLU A 169 -6.86 -20.17 -3.90
C GLU A 169 -6.94 -18.86 -4.71
N ILE A 170 -5.82 -18.37 -5.21
CA ILE A 170 -5.72 -17.06 -5.88
C ILE A 170 -6.21 -17.13 -7.33
N VAL A 171 -5.85 -18.18 -8.08
CA VAL A 171 -6.15 -18.28 -9.52
C VAL A 171 -7.65 -18.24 -9.83
N PRO A 172 -8.54 -18.95 -9.11
CA PRO A 172 -9.98 -18.85 -9.36
C PRO A 172 -10.50 -17.42 -9.25
N GLU A 173 -10.04 -16.68 -8.25
CA GLU A 173 -10.42 -15.28 -8.01
C GLU A 173 -9.88 -14.34 -9.07
N MET A 174 -8.68 -14.63 -9.59
CA MET A 174 -8.09 -13.92 -10.72
C MET A 174 -8.90 -14.16 -12.01
N ILE A 175 -9.39 -15.38 -12.25
CA ILE A 175 -10.26 -15.70 -13.39
C ILE A 175 -11.60 -14.95 -13.27
N ASP A 176 -12.20 -14.92 -12.08
CA ASP A 176 -13.46 -14.21 -11.84
C ASP A 176 -13.29 -12.67 -11.99
N PHE A 177 -12.10 -12.14 -11.72
CA PHE A 177 -11.75 -10.76 -12.05
C PHE A 177 -11.70 -10.50 -13.57
N VAL A 178 -11.15 -11.43 -14.36
CA VAL A 178 -11.10 -11.31 -15.83
C VAL A 178 -12.52 -11.23 -16.41
N ALA A 179 -13.47 -12.01 -15.88
CA ALA A 179 -14.87 -11.99 -16.28
C ALA A 179 -15.52 -10.59 -16.13
N CYS A 180 -15.03 -9.79 -15.20
CA CYS A 180 -15.53 -8.43 -14.93
C CYS A 180 -14.84 -7.36 -15.77
N CYS A 181 -13.75 -7.68 -16.48
CA CYS A 181 -13.01 -6.74 -17.30
C CYS A 181 -13.64 -6.58 -18.69
N PRO A 182 -13.61 -5.38 -19.30
CA PRO A 182 -13.97 -5.20 -20.71
C PRO A 182 -13.08 -6.06 -21.61
N PHE A 183 -13.62 -6.59 -22.71
CA PHE A 183 -12.94 -7.50 -23.64
C PHE A 183 -11.52 -7.05 -24.03
N LEU A 184 -11.35 -5.76 -24.40
CA LEU A 184 -10.06 -5.20 -24.81
C LEU A 184 -9.00 -5.18 -23.69
N GLU A 185 -9.41 -5.27 -22.42
CA GLU A 185 -8.52 -5.23 -21.25
C GLU A 185 -8.30 -6.60 -20.60
N GLN A 186 -8.91 -7.67 -21.13
CA GLN A 186 -8.81 -9.04 -20.61
C GLN A 186 -7.48 -9.72 -20.98
N GLN A 187 -6.82 -9.30 -22.05
CA GLN A 187 -5.60 -9.94 -22.55
C GLN A 187 -4.46 -9.97 -21.50
N ASP A 188 -4.14 -8.82 -20.90
CA ASP A 188 -3.04 -8.72 -19.93
C ASP A 188 -3.26 -9.57 -18.65
N PRO A 189 -4.44 -9.54 -17.98
CA PRO A 189 -4.68 -10.40 -16.84
C PRO A 189 -4.78 -11.89 -17.21
N ALA A 190 -5.35 -12.23 -18.37
CA ALA A 190 -5.39 -13.62 -18.83
C ALA A 190 -3.98 -14.20 -19.00
N LEU A 191 -3.08 -13.46 -19.65
CA LEU A 191 -1.68 -13.86 -19.82
C LEU A 191 -0.97 -14.10 -18.47
N LYS A 192 -1.18 -13.22 -17.48
CA LYS A 192 -0.61 -13.38 -16.13
C LYS A 192 -1.12 -14.64 -15.44
N ILE A 193 -2.40 -14.98 -15.59
CA ILE A 193 -2.96 -16.21 -15.04
C ILE A 193 -2.33 -17.43 -15.70
N THR A 194 -2.22 -17.44 -17.03
CA THR A 194 -1.56 -18.53 -17.77
C THR A 194 -0.12 -18.73 -17.31
N LEU A 195 0.65 -17.65 -17.15
CA LEU A 195 2.02 -17.71 -16.66
C LEU A 195 2.11 -18.27 -15.23
N LEU A 196 1.17 -17.92 -14.34
CA LEU A 196 1.13 -18.49 -12.98
C LEU A 196 0.81 -19.99 -13.01
N ALA A 197 -0.18 -20.38 -13.82
CA ALA A 197 -0.60 -21.77 -13.94
C ALA A 197 0.55 -22.64 -14.48
N GLU A 198 1.28 -22.15 -15.48
CA GLU A 198 2.47 -22.81 -16.04
C GLU A 198 3.66 -22.81 -15.06
N LYS A 199 3.84 -21.75 -14.28
CA LYS A 199 4.95 -21.67 -13.31
C LYS A 199 4.79 -22.66 -12.16
N PHE A 200 3.58 -22.81 -11.61
CA PHE A 200 3.37 -23.60 -10.39
C PHE A 200 2.89 -25.03 -10.63
N LEU A 201 2.24 -25.32 -11.78
CA LEU A 201 1.87 -26.67 -12.23
C LEU A 201 1.48 -27.63 -11.09
N VAL A 202 0.49 -27.25 -10.27
CA VAL A 202 0.16 -27.99 -9.05
C VAL A 202 -0.27 -29.43 -9.35
N SER A 203 -1.12 -29.60 -10.36
CA SER A 203 -1.43 -30.88 -10.99
C SER A 203 -1.85 -30.67 -12.44
N SER A 204 -1.66 -31.68 -13.29
CA SER A 204 -2.07 -31.61 -14.70
C SER A 204 -3.56 -31.36 -14.86
N ASN A 205 -4.39 -31.94 -14.00
CA ASN A 205 -5.84 -31.72 -14.00
C ASN A 205 -6.18 -30.28 -13.64
N TRP A 206 -5.63 -29.77 -12.52
CA TRP A 206 -5.86 -28.39 -12.09
C TRP A 206 -5.40 -27.37 -13.14
N TYR A 207 -4.27 -27.62 -13.80
CA TYR A 207 -3.78 -26.77 -14.88
C TYR A 207 -4.75 -26.74 -16.05
N VAL A 208 -5.18 -27.89 -16.55
CA VAL A 208 -6.14 -27.98 -17.67
C VAL A 208 -7.46 -27.32 -17.29
N ASP A 209 -8.00 -27.60 -16.11
CA ASP A 209 -9.26 -27.02 -15.63
C ASP A 209 -9.17 -25.49 -15.54
N SER A 210 -8.06 -24.97 -15.02
CA SER A 210 -7.82 -23.52 -14.88
C SER A 210 -7.71 -22.82 -16.24
N ILE A 211 -6.96 -23.40 -17.18
CA ILE A 211 -6.78 -22.83 -18.53
C ILE A 211 -8.08 -22.91 -19.33
N VAL A 212 -8.82 -24.04 -19.27
CA VAL A 212 -10.11 -24.17 -19.94
C VAL A 212 -11.11 -23.16 -19.35
N LYS A 213 -11.19 -23.02 -18.03
CA LYS A 213 -12.05 -22.01 -17.39
C LYS A 213 -11.69 -20.59 -17.84
N LEU A 214 -10.39 -20.27 -17.93
CA LEU A 214 -9.92 -18.97 -18.41
C LEU A 214 -10.32 -18.71 -19.86
N LEU A 215 -10.15 -19.69 -20.76
CA LEU A 215 -10.54 -19.58 -22.17
C LEU A 215 -12.05 -19.35 -22.32
N MET A 216 -12.86 -20.08 -21.56
CA MET A 216 -14.32 -19.89 -21.54
C MET A 216 -14.76 -18.53 -21.00
N THR A 217 -13.90 -17.86 -20.23
CA THR A 217 -14.17 -16.53 -19.65
C THR A 217 -13.76 -15.40 -20.60
N CYS A 218 -12.75 -15.62 -21.45
CA CYS A 218 -12.22 -14.61 -22.38
C CYS A 218 -12.82 -14.71 -23.79
N GLY A 219 -13.40 -15.85 -24.15
CA GLY A 219 -14.07 -16.10 -25.44
C GLY A 219 -15.50 -15.62 -25.46
#